data_AF-A0A956EXY3-F1
#
_entry.id   AF-A0A956EXY3-F1
#
_cell.length_a   1.000
_cell.length_b   1.000
_cell.length_c   1.000
_cell.angle_alpha   90.00
_cell.angle_beta   90.00
_cell.angle_gamma   90.00
#
_symmetry.space_group_name_H-M   'P 1'
#
loop_
_entity.id
_entity.type
_entity.pdbx_description
1 polymer ?
#
loop_
_entity_poly.entity_id
_entity_poly.type
_entity_poly.pdbx_seq_one_letter_code
_entity_poly.pdbx_strand_id
1 'polypeptide(L)'
;LAMYELGDGVNVGATLGFDRSTGDFSLVPLMRAAWTVDTKWRVEALLPKAAEVSHRANKWFRAGMKSELDFSRFHLDQASYGVEDLYLEYFAIKAGPTLNVSPVKFLHIDLHAGYAFLRRISATIDDGQPGINLYVNAEPAARQIDLAPAPFLAVRLWMGLDGEPQSAQTKVN
;
A
#
# COMPACT_ATOMS: atom_id res chain seq x y z
N LEU A 1 -9.14 9.11 7.37
CA LEU A 1 -9.03 9.47 5.94
C LEU A 1 -10.13 10.46 5.62
N ALA A 2 -9.79 11.68 5.20
CA ALA A 2 -10.77 12.63 4.66
C ALA A 2 -10.66 12.60 3.13
N MET A 3 -11.78 12.42 2.43
CA MET A 3 -11.85 12.46 0.96
C MET A 3 -12.86 13.53 0.53
N TYR A 4 -12.53 14.25 -0.52
CA TYR A 4 -13.36 15.24 -1.18
C TYR A 4 -13.54 14.85 -2.64
N GLU A 5 -14.78 14.85 -3.11
CA GLU A 5 -15.12 14.55 -4.50
C GLU A 5 -14.95 15.82 -5.34
N LEU A 6 -14.04 15.78 -6.33
CA LEU A 6 -13.77 16.92 -7.22
C LEU A 6 -14.64 16.90 -8.49
N GLY A 7 -15.35 15.79 -8.75
CA GLY A 7 -16.17 15.57 -9.94
C GLY A 7 -16.39 14.07 -10.18
N ASP A 8 -16.91 13.71 -11.35
CA ASP A 8 -17.33 12.35 -11.71
C ASP A 8 -16.17 11.32 -11.59
N GLY A 9 -16.04 10.72 -10.39
CA GLY A 9 -15.10 9.64 -10.11
C GLY A 9 -13.72 10.05 -9.58
N VAL A 10 -13.42 11.35 -9.44
CA VAL A 10 -12.14 11.80 -8.86
C VAL A 10 -12.35 12.26 -7.42
N ASN A 11 -11.65 11.60 -6.49
CA ASN A 11 -11.69 11.88 -5.06
C ASN A 11 -10.27 12.22 -4.58
N VAL A 12 -10.06 13.44 -4.09
CA VAL A 12 -8.77 13.81 -3.48
C VAL A 12 -8.93 13.76 -1.98
N GLY A 13 -7.96 13.17 -1.30
CA GLY A 13 -7.95 13.09 0.15
C GLY A 13 -6.57 13.25 0.74
N ALA A 14 -6.54 13.20 2.06
CA ALA A 14 -5.31 13.06 2.81
C ALA A 14 -5.52 12.04 3.92
N THR A 15 -4.49 11.27 4.20
CA THR A 15 -4.42 10.48 5.42
C THR A 15 -3.35 11.06 6.33
N LEU A 16 -3.54 10.88 7.63
CA LEU A 16 -2.46 11.08 8.57
C LEU A 16 -1.55 9.86 8.47
N GLY A 17 -0.31 10.09 8.08
CA GLY A 17 0.80 9.19 8.34
C GLY A 17 1.39 9.57 9.68
N PHE A 18 1.78 8.58 10.47
CA PHE A 18 2.59 8.84 11.64
C PHE A 18 4.05 8.60 11.24
N ASP A 19 4.84 9.67 11.23
CA ASP A 19 6.28 9.55 11.04
C ASP A 19 6.91 9.31 12.41
N ARG A 20 7.35 8.07 12.61
CA ARG A 20 7.97 7.66 13.88
C ARG A 20 9.35 8.27 14.08
N SER A 21 10.03 8.73 13.03
CA SER A 21 11.37 9.32 13.16
C SER A 21 11.34 10.72 13.74
N THR A 22 10.32 11.50 13.39
CA THR A 22 10.09 12.80 14.00
C THR A 22 9.17 12.72 15.21
N GLY A 23 8.45 11.59 15.37
CA GLY A 23 7.35 11.47 16.33
C GLY A 23 6.14 12.33 15.95
N ASP A 24 6.11 12.88 14.74
CA ASP A 24 5.06 13.76 14.26
C ASP A 24 4.07 13.06 13.34
N PHE A 25 2.83 13.54 13.36
CA PHE A 25 1.87 13.19 12.33
C PHE A 25 2.16 14.02 11.08
N SER A 26 2.53 13.36 10.00
CA SER A 26 2.65 13.97 8.68
C SER A 26 1.37 13.74 7.88
N LEU A 27 0.91 14.76 7.17
CA LEU A 27 -0.16 14.58 6.19
C LEU A 27 0.44 13.88 4.96
N VAL A 28 0.00 12.64 4.72
CA VAL A 28 0.33 11.93 3.49
C VAL A 28 -0.80 12.22 2.49
N PRO A 29 -0.54 13.02 1.46
CA PRO A 29 -1.54 13.28 0.44
C PRO A 29 -1.88 11.97 -0.27
N LEU A 30 -3.18 11.68 -0.38
CA LEU A 30 -3.68 10.51 -1.09
C LEU A 30 -4.66 10.96 -2.15
N MET A 31 -4.32 10.74 -3.41
CA MET A 31 -5.27 10.98 -4.50
C MET A 31 -5.91 9.67 -4.91
N ARG A 32 -7.24 9.62 -4.90
CA ARG A 32 -8.01 8.50 -5.45
C ARG A 32 -8.68 8.92 -6.75
N ALA A 33 -8.32 8.27 -7.85
CA ALA A 33 -9.03 8.41 -9.11
C ALA A 33 -9.73 7.11 -9.44
N ALA A 34 -11.03 7.16 -9.72
CA ALA A 34 -11.81 6.02 -10.15
C ALA A 34 -12.57 6.39 -11.42
N TRP A 35 -12.23 5.74 -12.52
CA TRP A 35 -12.84 6.00 -13.82
C TRP A 35 -13.50 4.73 -14.33
N THR A 36 -14.80 4.81 -14.59
CA THR A 36 -15.58 3.74 -15.21
C THR A 36 -15.73 4.08 -16.68
N VAL A 37 -15.00 3.39 -17.54
CA VAL A 37 -14.98 3.65 -19.00
C VAL A 37 -16.31 3.21 -19.60
N ASP A 38 -16.81 2.05 -19.18
CA ASP A 38 -18.12 1.51 -19.54
C ASP A 38 -18.64 0.57 -18.42
N THR A 39 -19.72 -0.16 -18.68
CA THR A 39 -20.29 -1.10 -17.69
C THR A 39 -19.38 -2.28 -17.31
N LYS A 40 -18.28 -2.50 -18.04
CA LYS A 40 -17.34 -3.61 -17.89
C LYS A 40 -15.96 -3.15 -17.43
N TRP A 41 -15.46 -2.02 -17.89
CA TRP A 41 -14.09 -1.56 -17.64
C TRP A 41 -14.02 -0.47 -16.56
N ARG A 42 -13.11 -0.67 -15.60
CA ARG A 42 -12.83 0.29 -14.54
C ARG A 42 -11.33 0.44 -14.33
N VAL A 43 -10.90 1.68 -14.20
CA VAL A 43 -9.55 2.08 -13.78
C VAL A 43 -9.67 2.69 -12.39
N GLU A 44 -8.88 2.22 -11.44
CA GLU A 44 -8.79 2.80 -10.10
C GLU A 44 -7.33 3.07 -9.75
N ALA A 45 -7.03 4.23 -9.20
CA ALA A 45 -5.71 4.59 -8.69
C ALA A 45 -5.86 5.19 -7.31
N LEU A 46 -5.00 4.79 -6.39
CA LEU A 46 -4.79 5.38 -5.08
C LEU A 46 -3.33 5.80 -5.03
N LEU A 47 -3.00 7.02 -5.43
CA LEU A 47 -1.61 7.45 -5.54
C LEU A 47 -1.03 7.88 -4.19
N PRO A 48 0.24 7.52 -3.89
CA PRO A 48 1.15 6.72 -4.73
C PRO A 48 1.06 5.19 -4.50
N LYS A 49 0.10 4.73 -3.70
CA LYS A 49 0.00 3.36 -3.18
C LYS A 49 -0.34 2.29 -4.22
N ALA A 50 -1.31 2.48 -5.10
CA ALA A 50 -1.79 1.43 -6.01
C ALA A 50 -2.46 1.99 -7.27
N ALA A 51 -2.50 1.17 -8.31
CA ALA A 51 -3.32 1.37 -9.51
C ALA A 51 -3.82 0.01 -10.03
N GLU A 52 -5.04 -0.03 -10.54
CA GLU A 52 -5.70 -1.22 -11.05
C GLU A 52 -6.54 -0.89 -12.28
N VAL A 53 -6.43 -1.75 -13.30
CA VAL A 53 -7.35 -1.78 -14.43
C VAL A 53 -8.08 -3.11 -14.38
N SER A 54 -9.40 -3.08 -14.45
CA SER A 54 -10.23 -4.25 -14.25
C SER A 54 -11.37 -4.34 -15.26
N HIS A 55 -11.70 -5.57 -15.62
CA HIS A 55 -12.77 -5.96 -16.52
C HIS A 55 -13.78 -6.87 -15.79
N ARG A 56 -15.04 -6.44 -15.74
CA ARG A 56 -16.16 -7.21 -15.21
C ARG A 56 -16.69 -8.14 -16.29
N ALA A 57 -16.36 -9.43 -16.20
CA ALA A 57 -16.88 -10.42 -17.14
C ALA A 57 -18.37 -10.72 -16.87
N ASN A 58 -18.78 -10.73 -15.59
CA ASN A 58 -20.18 -10.92 -15.18
C ASN A 58 -20.44 -10.29 -13.80
N LYS A 59 -21.64 -10.49 -13.24
CA LYS A 59 -22.06 -9.88 -11.97
C LYS A 59 -21.27 -10.36 -10.73
N TRP A 60 -20.62 -11.52 -10.79
CA TRP A 60 -19.93 -12.14 -9.68
C TRP A 60 -18.42 -12.30 -9.91
N PHE A 61 -17.91 -11.87 -11.08
CA PHE A 61 -16.52 -12.07 -11.47
C PHE A 61 -15.94 -10.84 -12.19
N ARG A 62 -14.77 -10.43 -11.73
CA ARG A 62 -13.95 -9.38 -12.34
C ARG A 62 -12.51 -9.86 -12.38
N ALA A 63 -11.85 -9.62 -13.50
CA ALA A 63 -10.42 -9.88 -13.66
C ALA A 63 -9.71 -8.55 -13.95
N GLY A 64 -8.47 -8.40 -13.52
CA GLY A 64 -7.74 -7.16 -13.70
C GLY A 64 -6.24 -7.33 -13.65
N MET A 65 -5.56 -6.21 -13.76
CA MET A 65 -4.13 -6.06 -13.53
C MET A 65 -3.96 -4.96 -12.50
N LYS A 66 -3.23 -5.27 -11.43
CA LYS A 66 -2.96 -4.33 -10.34
C LYS A 66 -1.47 -4.14 -10.17
N SER A 67 -1.07 -2.90 -9.89
CA SER A 67 0.23 -2.54 -9.37
C SER A 67 0.07 -1.91 -7.99
N GLU A 68 0.94 -2.27 -7.04
CA GLU A 68 0.90 -1.79 -5.67
C GLU A 68 2.31 -1.53 -5.14
N LEU A 69 2.52 -0.38 -4.52
CA LEU A 69 3.71 -0.05 -3.77
C LEU A 69 3.52 -0.54 -2.34
N ASP A 70 4.35 -1.46 -1.90
CA ASP A 70 4.39 -1.95 -0.51
C ASP A 70 5.51 -1.24 0.25
N PHE A 71 5.17 -0.70 1.41
CA PHE A 71 6.11 -0.08 2.32
C PHE A 71 5.76 -0.54 3.73
N SER A 72 6.71 -1.21 4.38
CA SER A 72 6.57 -1.71 5.74
C SER A 72 7.81 -1.31 6.54
N ARG A 73 7.64 -0.83 7.77
CA ARG A 73 8.73 -0.55 8.70
C ARG A 73 8.52 -1.38 9.96
N PHE A 74 9.53 -2.15 10.34
CA PHE A 74 9.55 -3.02 11.51
C PHE A 74 10.54 -2.47 12.52
N HIS A 75 10.13 -2.35 13.78
CA HIS A 75 11.04 -2.04 14.87
C HIS A 75 11.70 -3.34 15.35
N LEU A 76 13.03 -3.35 15.42
CA LEU A 76 13.82 -4.46 15.92
C LEU A 76 14.18 -4.18 17.37
N ASP A 77 13.91 -5.16 18.24
CA ASP A 77 14.09 -5.03 19.69
C ASP A 77 15.58 -4.90 20.09
N GLN A 78 15.89 -3.91 20.93
CA GLN A 78 17.25 -3.62 21.40
C GLN A 78 17.88 -4.84 22.09
N ALA A 79 17.11 -5.60 22.88
CA ALA A 79 17.68 -6.72 23.63
C ALA A 79 18.24 -7.83 22.72
N SER A 80 17.71 -7.95 21.49
CA SER A 80 18.14 -8.95 20.52
C SER A 80 19.33 -8.50 19.67
N TYR A 81 19.44 -7.19 19.40
CA TYR A 81 20.42 -6.65 18.43
C TYR A 81 21.47 -5.72 19.04
N GLY A 82 21.32 -5.33 20.31
CA GLY A 82 22.24 -4.44 21.03
C GLY A 82 22.24 -2.99 20.53
N VAL A 83 21.22 -2.60 19.74
CA VAL A 83 21.10 -1.27 19.13
C VAL A 83 19.72 -0.71 19.47
N GLU A 84 19.68 0.49 20.04
CA GLU A 84 18.43 1.21 20.30
C GLU A 84 17.82 1.70 18.97
N ASP A 85 16.50 1.67 18.88
CA ASP A 85 15.75 2.26 17.76
C ASP A 85 16.22 1.77 16.38
N LEU A 86 16.51 0.48 16.27
CA LEU A 86 16.83 -0.16 15.01
C LEU A 86 15.56 -0.47 14.23
N TYR A 87 15.46 0.04 13.01
CA TYR A 87 14.33 -0.19 12.12
C TYR A 87 14.75 -0.94 10.86
N LEU A 88 13.90 -1.89 10.47
CA LEU A 88 13.99 -2.57 9.18
C LEU A 88 12.86 -2.08 8.29
N GLU A 89 13.22 -1.43 7.19
CA GLU A 89 12.28 -0.96 6.19
C GLU A 89 12.28 -1.89 5.00
N TYR A 90 11.09 -2.24 4.54
CA TYR A 90 10.88 -3.05 3.35
C TYR A 90 10.05 -2.25 2.35
N PHE A 91 10.58 -2.12 1.15
CA PHE A 91 9.93 -1.51 0.01
C PHE A 91 9.81 -2.53 -1.12
N ALA A 92 8.67 -2.55 -1.81
CA ALA A 92 8.52 -3.34 -3.03
C ALA A 92 7.46 -2.76 -3.96
N ILE A 93 7.64 -2.91 -5.27
CA ILE A 93 6.59 -2.66 -6.26
C ILE A 93 6.04 -4.00 -6.71
N LYS A 94 4.80 -4.31 -6.35
CA LYS A 94 4.10 -5.53 -6.76
C LYS A 94 3.29 -5.25 -8.01
N ALA A 95 3.31 -6.14 -8.99
CA ALA A 95 2.36 -6.09 -10.09
C ALA A 95 1.95 -7.48 -10.56
N GLY A 96 0.68 -7.61 -10.94
CA GLY A 96 0.17 -8.86 -11.50
C GLY A 96 -1.34 -8.91 -11.65
N PRO A 97 -1.88 -10.05 -12.15
CA PRO A 97 -3.30 -10.24 -12.30
C PRO A 97 -4.06 -10.23 -10.97
N THR A 98 -5.24 -9.63 -10.99
CA THR A 98 -6.24 -9.69 -9.92
C THR A 98 -7.47 -10.44 -10.39
N LEU A 99 -8.04 -11.27 -9.52
CA LEU A 99 -9.33 -11.92 -9.71
C LEU A 99 -10.20 -11.62 -8.50
N ASN A 100 -11.33 -10.96 -8.75
CA ASN A 100 -12.34 -10.70 -7.74
C ASN A 100 -13.57 -11.56 -8.03
N VAL A 101 -13.90 -12.42 -7.06
CA VAL A 101 -15.00 -13.37 -7.13
C VAL A 101 -15.97 -13.10 -6.00
N SER A 102 -17.25 -12.96 -6.32
CA SER A 102 -18.34 -12.73 -5.37
C SER A 102 -19.40 -13.81 -5.54
N PRO A 103 -19.13 -15.06 -5.11
CA PRO A 103 -20.00 -16.21 -5.39
C PRO A 103 -21.42 -16.03 -4.85
N VAL A 104 -21.56 -15.27 -3.76
CA VAL A 104 -22.81 -14.81 -3.19
C VAL A 104 -22.68 -13.33 -2.86
N LYS A 105 -23.82 -12.62 -2.73
CA LYS A 105 -23.83 -11.16 -2.52
C LYS A 105 -23.04 -10.67 -1.32
N PHE A 106 -22.84 -11.53 -0.32
CA PHE A 106 -22.21 -11.18 0.94
C PHE A 106 -20.78 -11.69 1.10
N LEU A 107 -20.26 -12.47 0.15
CA LEU A 107 -18.93 -13.05 0.24
C LEU A 107 -18.11 -12.60 -0.95
N HIS A 108 -16.94 -12.06 -0.67
CA HIS A 108 -16.04 -11.59 -1.70
C HIS A 108 -14.64 -12.14 -1.46
N ILE A 109 -14.02 -12.51 -2.56
CA ILE A 109 -12.69 -13.11 -2.62
C ILE A 109 -11.90 -12.29 -3.62
N ASP A 110 -10.77 -11.73 -3.19
CA ASP A 110 -9.81 -11.06 -4.06
C ASP A 110 -8.51 -11.84 -4.05
N LEU A 111 -8.10 -12.29 -5.22
CA LEU A 111 -6.86 -13.01 -5.48
C LEU A 111 -5.95 -12.10 -6.26
N HIS A 112 -4.77 -11.79 -5.73
CA HIS A 112 -3.75 -11.02 -6.41
C HIS A 112 -2.47 -11.85 -6.45
N ALA A 113 -2.05 -12.24 -7.64
CA ALA A 113 -0.83 -13.01 -7.85
C ALA A 113 0.06 -12.25 -8.83
N GLY A 114 1.37 -12.43 -8.73
CA GLY A 114 2.28 -11.73 -9.64
C GLY A 114 3.71 -11.74 -9.15
N TYR A 115 4.42 -10.67 -9.46
CA TYR A 115 5.80 -10.47 -9.05
C TYR A 115 5.98 -9.19 -8.24
N ALA A 116 6.82 -9.27 -7.22
CA ALA A 116 7.34 -8.14 -6.49
C ALA A 116 8.69 -7.74 -7.13
N PHE A 117 8.70 -6.57 -7.75
CA PHE A 117 9.84 -5.91 -8.38
C PHE A 117 10.41 -4.82 -7.46
N LEU A 118 11.61 -4.34 -7.80
CA LEU A 118 12.32 -3.26 -7.08
C LEU A 118 12.21 -3.41 -5.56
N ARG A 119 12.51 -4.62 -5.09
CA ARG A 119 12.39 -4.98 -3.68
C ARG A 119 13.65 -4.51 -2.98
N ARG A 120 13.49 -3.75 -1.90
CA ARG A 120 14.60 -3.21 -1.12
C ARG A 120 14.35 -3.41 0.35
N ILE A 121 15.40 -3.81 1.06
CA ILE A 121 15.46 -3.76 2.51
C ILE A 121 16.49 -2.70 2.89
N SER A 122 16.11 -1.77 3.76
CA SER A 122 17.02 -0.82 4.42
C SER A 122 16.97 -1.03 5.94
N ALA A 123 18.12 -0.93 6.59
CA ALA A 123 18.20 -0.82 8.04
C ALA A 123 18.57 0.62 8.40
N THR A 124 17.82 1.22 9.31
CA THR A 124 18.02 2.59 9.81
C THR A 124 18.08 2.56 11.34
N ILE A 125 18.92 3.40 11.92
CA ILE A 125 18.99 3.62 13.37
C ILE A 125 18.46 5.03 13.60
N ASP A 126 17.45 5.16 14.45
CA ASP A 126 16.83 6.44 14.79
C ASP A 126 17.44 6.92 16.11
N ASP A 127 18.38 7.88 16.07
CA ASP A 127 19.10 8.33 17.27
C ASP A 127 18.34 9.42 18.07
N GLY A 128 17.07 9.65 17.74
CA GLY A 128 16.18 10.53 18.50
C GLY A 128 16.60 12.00 18.51
N GLN A 129 17.51 12.43 17.64
CA GLN A 129 17.92 13.84 17.52
C GLN A 129 16.95 14.59 16.57
N PRO A 130 16.12 15.52 17.08
CA PRO A 130 15.20 16.27 16.24
C PRO A 130 15.98 17.23 15.35
N GLY A 131 16.09 16.88 14.06
CA GLY A 131 16.58 17.78 13.02
C GLY A 131 18.07 18.07 13.07
N ILE A 132 18.90 17.08 12.76
CA ILE A 132 20.13 17.22 11.95
C ILE A 132 20.28 15.87 11.25
N ASN A 133 20.18 15.82 9.92
CA ASN A 133 20.78 14.73 9.17
C ASN A 133 22.27 14.79 9.48
N LEU A 134 22.72 13.98 10.44
CA LEU A 134 24.14 13.77 10.69
C LEU A 134 24.66 13.06 9.44
N TYR A 135 25.15 13.86 8.49
CA TYR A 135 26.24 13.44 7.63
C TYR A 135 27.43 13.17 8.54
N VAL A 136 27.41 12.00 9.18
CA VAL A 136 28.60 11.44 9.80
C VAL A 136 29.57 11.27 8.65
N ASN A 137 30.72 11.94 8.74
CA ASN A 137 31.88 11.77 7.86
C ASN A 137 32.54 10.38 8.03
N ALA A 138 31.71 9.35 8.16
CA ALA A 138 31.96 7.93 7.97
C ALA A 138 30.61 7.44 7.46
N GLU A 139 30.49 7.18 6.15
CA GLU A 139 29.23 6.83 5.48
C GLU A 139 28.32 6.01 6.40
N PRO A 140 27.18 6.55 6.89
CA PRO A 140 26.11 5.70 7.38
C PRO A 140 25.51 5.09 6.11
N ALA A 141 26.24 4.15 5.51
CA ALA A 141 25.75 3.34 4.44
C ALA A 141 24.62 2.53 5.06
N ALA A 142 23.41 3.09 5.04
CA ALA A 142 22.19 2.32 5.13
C ALA A 142 22.44 1.13 4.22
N ARG A 143 22.63 -0.06 4.80
CA ARG A 143 22.93 -1.25 4.02
C ARG A 143 21.66 -1.59 3.29
N GLN A 144 21.56 -1.07 2.08
CA GLN A 144 20.47 -1.37 1.19
C GLN A 144 20.78 -2.69 0.52
N ILE A 145 19.86 -3.62 0.67
CA ILE A 145 19.92 -4.89 -0.02
C ILE A 145 18.78 -4.87 -1.03
N ASP A 146 19.13 -4.70 -2.30
CA ASP A 146 18.21 -4.90 -3.40
C ASP A 146 17.99 -6.42 -3.55
N LEU A 147 16.75 -6.84 -3.49
CA LEU A 147 16.37 -8.24 -3.62
C LEU A 147 15.94 -8.53 -5.04
N ALA A 148 16.25 -9.74 -5.51
CA ALA A 148 15.76 -10.22 -6.79
C ALA A 148 14.22 -10.21 -6.83
N PRO A 149 13.63 -10.01 -8.03
CA PRO A 149 12.19 -10.15 -8.20
C PRO A 149 11.70 -11.50 -7.69
N ALA A 150 10.57 -11.51 -6.99
CA ALA A 150 10.01 -12.73 -6.41
C ALA A 150 8.52 -12.86 -6.71
N PRO A 151 8.02 -14.08 -6.99
CA PRO A 151 6.60 -14.31 -7.14
C PRO A 151 5.88 -14.09 -5.80
N PHE A 152 4.62 -13.68 -5.86
CA PHE A 152 3.76 -13.59 -4.68
C PHE A 152 2.33 -14.06 -4.99
N LEU A 153 1.62 -14.41 -3.92
CA LEU A 153 0.20 -14.68 -3.91
C LEU A 153 -0.42 -14.01 -2.68
N ALA A 154 -1.46 -13.22 -2.90
CA ALA A 154 -2.25 -12.59 -1.85
C ALA A 154 -3.72 -12.99 -2.04
N VAL A 155 -4.34 -13.40 -0.93
CA VAL A 155 -5.76 -13.73 -0.87
C VAL A 155 -6.38 -12.82 0.17
N ARG A 156 -7.45 -12.12 -0.21
CA ARG A 156 -8.27 -11.32 0.71
C ARG A 156 -9.70 -11.84 0.67
N LEU A 157 -10.26 -12.04 1.85
CA LEU A 157 -11.63 -12.47 2.05
C LEU A 157 -12.34 -11.39 2.87
N TRP A 158 -13.54 -10.99 2.46
CA TRP A 158 -14.40 -10.13 3.27
C TRP A 158 -15.87 -10.46 3.05
N MET A 159 -16.67 -10.09 4.06
CA MET A 159 -18.12 -10.23 4.02
C MET A 159 -18.78 -8.86 4.09
N GLY A 160 -19.80 -8.64 3.25
CA GLY A 160 -20.55 -7.37 3.22
C GLY A 160 -21.62 -7.36 2.13
N LEU A 161 -22.73 -6.67 2.35
CA LEU A 161 -23.83 -6.60 1.37
C LEU A 161 -23.50 -5.73 0.15
N ASP A 162 -22.50 -4.86 0.28
CA ASP A 162 -22.05 -3.95 -0.75
C ASP A 162 -20.95 -4.63 -1.58
N GLY A 163 -21.24 -4.84 -2.86
CA GLY A 163 -20.50 -5.71 -3.77
C GLY A 163 -19.07 -5.29 -4.13
N GLU A 164 -18.53 -4.28 -3.47
CA GLU A 164 -17.13 -3.90 -3.58
C GLU A 164 -16.50 -3.80 -2.20
N PRO A 165 -15.22 -4.19 -2.05
CA PRO A 165 -14.51 -3.79 -0.85
C PRO A 165 -14.54 -2.27 -0.88
N GLN A 166 -15.21 -1.64 0.09
CA GLN A 166 -14.93 -0.24 0.37
C GLN A 166 -13.44 -0.24 0.72
N SER A 167 -12.60 0.16 -0.24
CA SER A 167 -11.17 0.25 -0.11
C SER A 167 -10.90 1.23 1.03
N ALA A 168 -10.83 0.70 2.25
CA ALA A 168 -10.65 1.42 3.51
C ALA A 168 -11.44 2.74 3.60
N GLN A 169 -12.76 2.73 3.42
CA GLN A 169 -13.55 3.71 4.18
C GLN A 169 -13.59 3.22 5.63
N THR A 170 -12.53 3.50 6.38
CA THR A 170 -12.64 3.52 7.84
C THR A 170 -13.61 4.65 8.16
N LYS A 171 -14.91 4.33 8.31
CA LYS A 171 -15.84 5.22 9.00
C LYS A 171 -15.28 5.41 10.41
N VAL A 172 -14.71 6.58 10.65
CA VAL A 172 -14.42 7.04 12.01
C VAL A 172 -15.77 7.48 12.57
N ASN A 173 -16.30 6.71 13.52
CA ASN A 173 -17.32 7.21 14.45
C ASN A 173 -16.64 8.12 15.48
#